data_AF-A0A534AVX4-F1
#
_entry.id   AF-A0A534AVX4-F1
#
_cell.length_a   1.000
_cell.length_b   1.000
_cell.length_c   1.000
_cell.angle_alpha   90.00
_cell.angle_beta   90.00
_cell.angle_gamma   90.00
#
_symmetry.space_group_name_H-M   'P 1'
#
loop_
_entity.id
_entity.type
_entity.pdbx_description
1 polymer ?
#
loop_
_entity_poly.entity_id
_entity_poly.type
_entity_poly.pdbx_seq_one_letter_code
_entity_poly.pdbx_strand_id
1 'polypeptide(L)'
;METVRLRKIQQPSRVERLLEAFAESANILPPDCYRIRDVRALSTPLQRLVDQATHRKHAWGCWTDDKGIWVFTAEMSLPLSRKHGSPVLLVNQYREDGELKHSGAWGADTEGKWRRYPEA
;
A
#
# COMPACT_ATOMS: atom_id res chain seq x y z
N MET A 1 -11.15 26.00 9.95
CA MET A 1 -11.13 24.85 10.89
C MET A 1 -10.83 23.56 10.10
N GLU A 2 -9.67 23.48 9.42
CA GLU A 2 -9.35 22.47 8.38
C GLU A 2 -8.25 21.46 8.77
N THR A 3 -7.76 21.50 9.99
CA THR A 3 -6.60 20.68 10.42
C THR A 3 -6.98 19.35 11.07
N VAL A 4 -8.27 19.14 11.39
CA VAL A 4 -8.72 17.95 12.14
C VAL A 4 -8.92 16.74 11.23
N ARG A 5 -9.33 16.95 9.96
CA ARG A 5 -9.59 15.84 9.03
C ARG A 5 -8.31 15.11 8.62
N LEU A 6 -7.20 15.81 8.43
CA LEU A 6 -5.92 15.21 8.00
C LEU A 6 -5.27 14.32 9.07
N ARG A 7 -5.35 14.68 10.36
CA ARG A 7 -4.78 13.86 11.45
C ARG A 7 -5.45 12.49 11.60
N LYS A 8 -6.75 12.39 11.30
CA LYS A 8 -7.47 11.09 11.28
C LYS A 8 -7.11 10.23 10.06
N ILE A 9 -6.50 10.81 9.03
CA ILE A 9 -6.08 10.07 7.84
C ILE A 9 -4.70 9.43 8.06
N GLN A 10 -3.84 10.06 8.87
CA GLN A 10 -2.52 9.53 9.24
C GLN A 10 -2.53 8.39 10.29
N GLN A 11 -3.70 7.86 10.66
CA GLN A 11 -3.73 6.67 11.50
C GLN A 11 -3.24 5.47 10.68
N PRO A 12 -2.25 4.69 11.16
CA PRO A 12 -1.70 3.56 10.42
C PRO A 12 -2.81 2.58 9.99
N SER A 13 -3.78 2.33 10.86
CA SER A 13 -4.95 1.50 10.61
C SER A 13 -5.87 1.99 9.47
N ARG A 14 -5.80 3.27 9.09
CA ARG A 14 -6.52 3.78 7.91
C ARG A 14 -5.72 3.63 6.62
N VAL A 15 -4.40 3.81 6.68
CA VAL A 15 -3.51 3.57 5.52
C VAL A 15 -3.49 2.08 5.18
N GLU A 16 -3.49 1.20 6.19
CA GLU A 16 -3.61 -0.26 6.00
C GLU A 16 -4.93 -0.65 5.32
N ARG A 17 -6.06 -0.08 5.74
CA ARG A 17 -7.36 -0.30 5.08
C ARG A 17 -7.39 0.21 3.64
N LEU A 18 -6.76 1.36 3.38
CA LEU A 18 -6.66 1.90 2.04
C LEU A 18 -5.77 1.03 1.15
N LEU A 19 -4.67 0.50 1.69
CA LEU A 19 -3.81 -0.45 0.98
C LEU A 19 -4.54 -1.76 0.67
N GLU A 20 -5.34 -2.27 1.61
CA GLU A 20 -6.17 -3.46 1.37
C GLU A 20 -7.20 -3.23 0.27
N ALA A 21 -7.97 -2.13 0.36
CA ALA A 21 -8.91 -1.76 -0.69
C ALA A 21 -8.23 -1.51 -2.05
N PHE A 22 -7.01 -0.99 -2.06
CA PHE A 22 -6.20 -0.84 -3.28
C PHE A 22 -5.83 -2.20 -3.87
N ALA A 23 -5.29 -3.11 -3.06
CA ALA A 23 -4.88 -4.44 -3.51
C ALA A 23 -6.06 -5.25 -4.07
N GLU A 24 -7.25 -5.15 -3.45
CA GLU A 24 -8.47 -5.81 -3.90
C GLU A 24 -9.05 -5.21 -5.19
N SER A 25 -8.98 -3.88 -5.36
CA SER A 25 -9.66 -3.19 -6.46
C SER A 25 -8.76 -2.91 -7.67
N ALA A 26 -7.44 -2.84 -7.50
CA ALA A 26 -6.52 -2.39 -8.55
C ALA A 26 -6.15 -3.49 -9.57
N ASN A 27 -6.62 -4.73 -9.38
CA ASN A 27 -6.31 -5.89 -10.25
C ASN A 27 -4.81 -6.09 -10.51
N ILE A 28 -3.98 -5.67 -9.54
CA ILE A 28 -2.50 -5.76 -9.56
C ILE A 28 -1.99 -7.10 -8.99
N LEU A 29 -2.88 -7.84 -8.35
CA LEU A 29 -2.65 -9.15 -7.79
C LEU A 29 -3.25 -10.21 -8.73
N PRO A 30 -2.62 -11.40 -8.82
CA PRO A 30 -3.25 -12.56 -9.41
C PRO A 30 -4.64 -12.83 -8.83
N PRO A 31 -5.56 -13.42 -9.62
CA PRO A 31 -6.78 -13.99 -9.06
C PRO A 31 -6.41 -15.08 -8.05
N ASP A 32 -7.19 -15.18 -6.96
CA ASP A 32 -7.00 -16.13 -5.84
C ASP A 32 -5.85 -15.82 -4.86
N CYS A 33 -5.22 -14.64 -4.95
CA CYS A 33 -4.31 -14.22 -3.89
C CYS A 33 -5.04 -14.03 -2.56
N TYR A 34 -4.46 -14.55 -1.47
CA TYR A 34 -4.94 -14.34 -0.11
C TYR A 34 -3.91 -13.58 0.73
N ARG A 35 -4.41 -12.83 1.72
CA ARG A 35 -3.57 -12.01 2.59
C ARG A 35 -2.87 -12.87 3.65
N ILE A 36 -1.55 -12.76 3.72
CA ILE A 36 -0.75 -13.30 4.83
C ILE A 36 -0.55 -12.19 5.87
N ARG A 37 -0.81 -12.52 7.14
CA ARG A 37 -0.47 -11.65 8.29
C ARG A 37 0.79 -12.10 9.01
N ASP A 38 1.17 -13.37 8.83
CA ASP A 38 2.37 -13.92 9.45
C ASP A 38 3.63 -13.57 8.63
N VAL A 39 4.43 -12.65 9.16
CA VAL A 39 5.67 -12.19 8.50
C VAL A 39 6.72 -13.29 8.45
N ARG A 40 6.68 -14.27 9.37
CA ARG A 40 7.67 -15.36 9.42
C ARG A 40 7.47 -16.36 8.29
N ALA A 41 6.29 -16.39 7.68
CA ALA A 41 6.01 -17.16 6.47
C ALA A 41 6.66 -16.55 5.20
N LEU A 42 7.19 -15.32 5.28
CA LEU A 42 7.84 -14.65 4.15
C LEU A 42 9.32 -15.00 4.05
N SER A 43 9.90 -14.83 2.86
CA SER A 43 11.35 -14.90 2.66
C SER A 43 12.09 -13.82 3.45
N THR A 44 13.34 -14.09 3.85
CA THR A 44 14.21 -13.12 4.56
C THR A 44 14.24 -11.70 3.95
N PRO A 45 14.37 -11.50 2.62
CA PRO A 45 14.34 -10.16 2.05
C PRO A 45 12.99 -9.45 2.25
N LEU A 46 11.87 -10.17 2.13
CA LEU A 46 10.55 -9.62 2.39
C LEU A 46 10.34 -9.27 3.87
N GLN A 47 10.83 -10.10 4.79
CA GLN A 47 10.80 -9.81 6.23
C GLN A 47 11.50 -8.48 6.54
N ARG A 48 12.67 -8.24 5.93
CA ARG A 48 13.41 -6.97 6.07
C ARG A 48 12.63 -5.78 5.51
N LEU A 49 11.94 -5.93 4.38
CA LEU A 49 11.10 -4.88 3.81
C LEU A 49 9.92 -4.54 4.72
N VAL A 50 9.26 -5.55 5.29
CA VAL A 50 8.15 -5.38 6.22
C VAL A 50 8.62 -4.73 7.53
N ASP A 51 9.77 -5.16 8.06
CA ASP A 51 10.37 -4.55 9.24
C ASP A 51 10.72 -3.08 8.99
N GLN A 52 11.32 -2.77 7.83
CA GLN A 52 11.64 -1.40 7.45
C GLN A 52 10.39 -0.53 7.27
N ALA A 53 9.33 -1.06 6.64
CA ALA A 53 8.05 -0.36 6.50
C ALA A 53 7.43 -0.08 7.88
N THR A 54 7.47 -1.05 8.79
CA THR A 54 6.99 -0.92 10.17
C THR A 54 7.77 0.17 10.92
N HIS A 55 9.09 0.17 10.84
CA HIS A 55 9.95 1.22 11.44
C HIS A 55 9.63 2.62 10.90
N ARG A 56 9.32 2.73 9.61
CA ARG A 56 8.92 4.01 8.99
C ARG A 56 7.45 4.39 9.23
N LYS A 57 6.69 3.57 9.95
CA LYS A 57 5.23 3.72 10.15
C LYS A 57 4.45 3.73 8.83
N HIS A 58 4.98 3.04 7.82
CA HIS A 58 4.28 2.81 6.57
C HIS A 58 3.33 1.64 6.74
N ALA A 59 2.19 1.69 6.08
CA ALA A 59 1.33 0.53 5.98
C ALA A 59 2.01 -0.52 5.11
N TRP A 60 1.76 -1.78 5.41
CA TRP A 60 2.22 -2.88 4.58
C TRP A 60 1.18 -4.00 4.60
N GLY A 61 1.23 -4.82 3.58
CA GLY A 61 0.42 -6.01 3.47
C GLY A 61 1.13 -7.04 2.61
N CYS A 62 0.90 -8.31 2.91
CA CYS A 62 1.49 -9.42 2.18
C CYS A 62 0.37 -10.25 1.59
N TRP A 63 0.53 -10.63 0.34
CA TRP A 63 -0.39 -11.49 -0.40
C TRP A 63 0.39 -12.63 -1.02
N THR A 64 -0.23 -13.79 -1.13
CA THR A 64 0.37 -14.95 -1.76
C THR A 64 -0.70 -15.71 -2.54
N ASP A 65 -0.27 -16.44 -3.55
CA ASP A 65 -1.02 -17.55 -4.13
C ASP A 65 -0.06 -18.74 -4.33
N ASP A 66 -0.52 -19.78 -5.02
CA ASP A 66 0.27 -20.96 -5.38
C ASP A 66 1.55 -20.63 -6.15
N LYS A 67 1.59 -19.49 -6.86
CA LYS A 67 2.69 -19.07 -7.73
C LYS A 67 3.75 -18.20 -7.06
N GLY A 68 3.48 -17.62 -5.90
CA GLY A 68 4.46 -16.75 -5.25
C GLY A 68 3.91 -15.84 -4.18
N ILE A 69 4.76 -14.91 -3.73
CA ILE A 69 4.48 -13.94 -2.66
C ILE A 69 4.70 -12.52 -3.18
N TRP A 70 3.78 -11.63 -2.83
CA TRP A 70 3.85 -10.20 -3.07
C TRP A 70 3.74 -9.44 -1.76
N VAL A 71 4.62 -8.46 -1.60
CA VAL A 71 4.54 -7.51 -0.49
C VAL A 71 4.23 -6.14 -1.05
N PHE A 72 3.26 -5.47 -0.46
CA PHE A 72 2.97 -4.08 -0.76
C PHE A 72 3.31 -3.25 0.46
N THR A 73 4.01 -2.15 0.22
CA THR A 73 4.17 -1.10 1.22
C THR A 73 3.47 0.15 0.70
N ALA A 74 2.79 0.85 1.59
CA ALA A 74 2.07 2.07 1.30
C ALA A 74 2.39 3.14 2.33
N GLU A 75 2.73 4.33 1.85
CA GLU A 75 2.79 5.53 2.66
C GLU A 75 1.80 6.57 2.13
N MET A 76 1.37 7.47 3.00
CA MET A 76 0.47 8.53 2.57
C MET A 76 1.24 9.76 2.10
N SER A 77 1.05 10.15 0.84
CA SER A 77 1.58 11.40 0.33
C SER A 77 0.68 12.56 0.70
N LEU A 78 1.02 13.27 1.79
CA LEU A 78 0.38 14.53 2.15
C LEU A 78 0.41 15.59 1.03
N PRO A 79 1.52 15.83 0.29
CA PRO A 79 1.53 16.86 -0.74
C PRO A 79 0.57 16.53 -1.89
N LEU A 80 0.54 15.28 -2.39
CA LEU A 80 -0.41 14.88 -3.41
C LEU A 80 -1.85 14.87 -2.89
N SER A 81 -2.04 14.45 -1.64
CA SER A 81 -3.37 14.46 -1.02
C SER A 81 -3.94 15.87 -0.88
N ARG A 82 -3.09 16.86 -0.57
CA ARG A 82 -3.48 18.27 -0.53
C ARG A 82 -3.76 18.81 -1.92
N LYS A 83 -2.94 18.47 -2.91
CA LYS A 83 -3.11 18.90 -4.31
C LYS A 83 -4.41 18.39 -4.93
N HIS A 84 -4.78 17.14 -4.65
CA HIS A 84 -5.96 16.49 -5.23
C HIS A 84 -7.19 16.49 -4.31
N GLY A 85 -7.07 17.04 -3.09
CA GLY A 85 -8.17 17.08 -2.11
C GLY A 85 -8.63 15.70 -1.60
N SER A 86 -7.90 14.62 -1.93
CA SER A 86 -8.27 13.23 -1.65
C SER A 86 -7.06 12.44 -1.15
N PRO A 87 -7.22 11.38 -0.33
CA PRO A 87 -6.09 10.61 0.17
C PRO A 87 -5.31 9.93 -0.97
N VAL A 88 -4.01 10.22 -1.07
CA VAL A 88 -3.09 9.60 -2.03
C VAL A 88 -2.08 8.73 -1.30
N LEU A 89 -1.98 7.47 -1.71
CA LEU A 89 -1.01 6.48 -1.26
C LEU A 89 0.13 6.35 -2.26
N LEU A 90 1.37 6.37 -1.80
CA LEU A 90 2.52 5.89 -2.57
C LEU A 90 2.64 4.41 -2.28
N VAL A 91 2.38 3.58 -3.30
CA VAL A 91 2.37 2.12 -3.15
C VAL A 91 3.55 1.53 -3.91
N ASN A 92 4.34 0.73 -3.20
CA ASN A 92 5.42 -0.08 -3.74
C ASN A 92 5.04 -1.55 -3.66
N GLN A 93 5.23 -2.29 -4.76
CA GLN A 93 5.01 -3.72 -4.86
C GLN A 93 6.34 -4.44 -5.02
N TYR A 94 6.59 -5.41 -4.16
CA TYR A 94 7.76 -6.26 -4.16
C TYR A 94 7.37 -7.72 -4.43
N ARG A 95 8.23 -8.48 -5.10
CA ARG A 95 8.10 -9.95 -5.21
C ARG A 95 8.84 -10.67 -4.09
N GLU A 96 8.70 -11.99 -4.06
CA GLU A 96 9.37 -12.91 -3.13
C GLU A 96 10.88 -12.70 -2.94
N ASP A 97 11.59 -12.23 -3.97
CA ASP A 97 13.03 -11.95 -3.90
C ASP A 97 13.35 -10.60 -3.23
N GLY A 98 12.34 -9.75 -3.00
CA GLY A 98 12.49 -8.38 -2.52
C GLY A 98 12.68 -7.36 -3.65
N GLU A 99 12.66 -7.78 -4.91
CA GLU A 99 12.67 -6.89 -6.06
C GLU A 99 11.40 -6.03 -6.13
N LEU A 100 11.57 -4.72 -6.26
CA LEU A 100 10.49 -3.77 -6.56
C LEU A 100 10.01 -3.99 -8.01
N LYS A 101 8.76 -4.43 -8.18
CA LYS A 101 8.13 -4.57 -9.51
C LYS A 101 7.37 -3.35 -9.94
N HIS A 102 6.69 -2.70 -9.00
CA HIS A 102 5.84 -1.57 -9.32
C HIS A 102 5.92 -0.53 -8.21
N SER A 103 6.04 0.73 -8.59
CA SER A 103 5.91 1.88 -7.70
C SER A 103 4.99 2.89 -8.35
N GLY A 104 4.14 3.55 -7.55
CA GLY A 104 3.35 4.66 -8.03
C GLY A 104 2.49 5.30 -6.96
N ALA A 105 2.05 6.52 -7.24
CA ALA A 105 1.05 7.22 -6.45
C ALA A 105 -0.36 6.83 -6.89
N TRP A 106 -1.21 6.45 -5.95
CA TRP A 106 -2.57 6.02 -6.18
C TRP A 106 -3.51 6.76 -5.25
N GLY A 107 -4.61 7.31 -5.77
CA GLY A 107 -5.69 7.79 -4.91
C GLY A 107 -7.01 7.21 -5.35
N ALA A 108 -7.91 7.08 -4.38
CA ALA A 108 -9.29 6.75 -4.64
C ALA A 108 -10.01 7.99 -5.19
N ASP A 109 -10.63 7.85 -6.35
CA ASP A 109 -11.52 8.86 -6.93
C ASP A 109 -12.85 8.91 -6.13
N THR A 110 -13.69 9.88 -6.46
CA THR A 110 -15.04 10.05 -5.87
C THR A 110 -15.94 8.83 -6.07
N GLU A 111 -15.69 8.03 -7.12
CA GLU A 111 -16.36 6.76 -7.38
C GLU A 111 -15.77 5.57 -6.59
N GLY A 112 -14.73 5.78 -5.76
CA GLY A 112 -14.01 4.73 -5.04
C GLY A 112 -13.03 3.93 -5.91
N LYS A 113 -12.87 4.31 -7.20
CA LYS A 113 -11.92 3.68 -8.12
C LYS A 113 -10.50 4.20 -7.86
N TRP A 114 -9.54 3.30 -7.82
CA TRP A 114 -8.13 3.66 -7.68
C TRP A 114 -7.56 4.15 -9.01
N ARG A 115 -6.99 5.35 -9.01
CA ARG A 115 -6.32 5.95 -10.17
C ARG A 115 -4.87 6.26 -9.84
N ARG A 116 -3.99 5.92 -10.78
CA ARG A 116 -2.57 6.27 -10.68
C ARG A 116 -2.40 7.75 -10.99
N TYR A 117 -1.72 8.48 -10.12
CA TYR A 117 -1.26 9.83 -10.40
C TYR A 117 0.14 9.76 -11.02
N PRO A 118 0.43 10.58 -12.04
CA PRO A 118 1.79 10.75 -12.52
C PRO A 118 2.65 11.33 -11.39
N GLU A 119 3.83 10.75 -11.18
CA GLU A 119 4.87 11.38 -10.36
C GLU A 119 5.23 12.70 -11.06
N ALA A 120 5.05 13.82 -10.35
CA ALA A 120 5.23 15.17 -10.88
C ALA A 120 6.70 15.61 -10.82
#